data_AF-A0A945WQ02-F1
#
_entry.id   AF-A0A945WQ02-F1
#
_cell.length_a   1.000
_cell.length_b   1.000
_cell.length_c   1.000
_cell.angle_alpha   90.00
_cell.angle_beta   90.00
_cell.angle_gamma   90.00
#
_symmetry.space_group_name_H-M   'P 1'
#
loop_
_entity.id
_entity.type
_entity.pdbx_description
1 polymer ?
#
loop_
_entity_poly.entity_id
_entity_poly.type
_entity_poly.pdbx_seq_one_letter_code
_entity_poly.pdbx_strand_id
1 'polypeptide(L)'
;MKKSNFTVLLSLFVLSSLLFVACEKDELDEDMEEDELMESHENDDVIIEPDGKPGDKIDEADEAQPTTYKDGSYSSVGNYNSPAGPEEVTVNLTVNEDIVTAVTITTGSANDVSVKHQELFSDGIASLVNGVALDEIDNVGAVNGSSLTGAAFDEAVAAIKTQALN
;
A
#
# COMPACT_ATOMS: atom_id res chain seq x y z
N MET A 1 2.27 -53.57 2.80
CA MET A 1 1.18 -53.48 3.80
C MET A 1 1.78 -53.44 5.21
N LYS A 2 1.21 -52.62 6.11
CA LYS A 2 1.75 -52.07 7.39
C LYS A 2 2.60 -50.82 7.13
N LYS A 3 2.38 -49.68 7.78
CA LYS A 3 2.03 -49.33 9.17
C LYS A 3 1.33 -47.94 9.15
N SER A 4 0.66 -47.37 10.14
CA SER A 4 0.06 -47.71 11.43
C SER A 4 -0.61 -46.41 11.85
N ASN A 5 -1.88 -46.43 12.25
CA ASN A 5 -2.53 -45.29 12.89
C ASN A 5 -1.93 -45.12 14.29
N PHE A 6 -1.50 -43.91 14.67
CA PHE A 6 -1.11 -43.63 16.06
C PHE A 6 -1.42 -42.18 16.46
N THR A 7 -2.55 -42.06 17.16
CA THR A 7 -2.68 -41.37 18.45
C THR A 7 -2.39 -39.87 18.51
N VAL A 8 -3.51 -39.13 18.43
CA VAL A 8 -3.88 -37.91 19.16
C VAL A 8 -3.05 -37.67 20.43
N LEU A 9 -2.34 -36.53 20.49
CA LEU A 9 -1.98 -35.90 21.76
C LEU A 9 -2.62 -34.51 21.85
N LEU A 10 -3.62 -34.48 22.72
CA LEU A 10 -4.37 -33.35 23.24
C LEU A 10 -3.43 -32.42 24.03
N SER A 11 -3.12 -31.25 23.50
CA SER A 11 -2.45 -30.17 24.25
C SER A 11 -3.50 -29.18 24.73
N LEU A 12 -3.87 -29.29 26.00
CA LEU A 12 -4.61 -28.26 26.74
C LEU A 12 -3.67 -27.07 26.97
N PHE A 13 -3.88 -25.95 26.27
CA PHE A 13 -3.48 -24.64 26.76
C PHE A 13 -4.72 -23.96 27.33
N VAL A 14 -4.80 -23.95 28.66
CA VAL A 14 -5.89 -23.36 29.43
C VAL A 14 -5.36 -22.15 30.20
N LEU A 15 -6.22 -21.13 30.27
CA LEU A 15 -6.17 -19.90 31.08
C LEU A 15 -5.20 -18.83 30.56
N SER A 16 -5.62 -17.84 29.78
CA SER A 16 -6.63 -16.80 30.06
C SER A 16 -6.41 -16.08 31.40
N SER A 17 -6.31 -14.75 31.26
CA SER A 17 -6.59 -13.70 32.25
C SER A 17 -5.42 -13.16 33.07
N LEU A 18 -4.71 -12.19 32.48
CA LEU A 18 -4.40 -10.94 33.19
C LEU A 18 -5.09 -9.79 32.44
N LEU A 19 -6.28 -9.41 32.91
CA LEU A 19 -6.85 -8.09 32.63
C LEU A 19 -6.08 -7.08 33.49
N PHE A 20 -5.28 -6.25 32.83
CA PHE A 20 -4.72 -5.04 33.42
C PHE A 20 -5.76 -3.92 33.37
N VAL A 21 -6.06 -3.40 34.55
CA VAL A 21 -6.29 -1.98 34.87
C VAL A 21 -7.44 -1.29 34.11
N ALA A 22 -8.58 -1.21 34.80
CA ALA A 22 -9.52 -0.11 34.66
C ALA A 22 -9.05 1.06 35.54
N CYS A 23 -8.77 2.20 34.90
CA CYS A 23 -8.57 3.53 35.49
C CYS A 23 -9.12 4.48 34.41
N GLU A 24 -10.37 4.94 34.52
CA GLU A 24 -10.81 6.20 35.16
C GLU A 24 -10.32 7.45 34.41
N LYS A 25 -11.26 8.38 34.14
CA LYS A 25 -11.17 9.67 33.41
C LYS A 25 -11.37 9.57 31.89
N ASP A 26 -12.10 10.43 31.21
CA ASP A 26 -12.92 11.59 31.60
C ASP A 26 -14.00 11.79 30.52
N GLU A 27 -15.14 12.26 30.99
CA GLU A 27 -16.10 13.20 30.40
C GLU A 27 -15.99 13.53 28.89
N LEU A 28 -17.11 13.25 28.21
CA LEU A 28 -17.49 13.74 26.89
C LEU A 28 -17.86 15.22 27.00
N ASP A 29 -17.02 16.10 26.48
CA ASP A 29 -17.41 17.48 26.19
C ASP A 29 -17.72 17.63 24.69
N GLU A 30 -18.90 18.21 24.47
CA GLU A 30 -19.50 18.61 23.20
C GLU A 30 -18.96 20.00 22.80
N ASP A 31 -18.10 20.06 21.79
CA ASP A 31 -17.66 21.35 21.24
C ASP A 31 -17.51 21.23 19.72
N MET A 32 -18.65 21.14 19.04
CA MET A 32 -18.76 21.39 17.61
C MET A 32 -18.65 22.91 17.39
N GLU A 33 -17.42 23.41 17.23
CA GLU A 33 -17.17 24.72 16.63
C GLU A 33 -16.92 24.51 15.13
N GLU A 34 -17.99 24.63 14.34
CA GLU A 34 -17.89 25.14 12.98
C GLU A 34 -17.51 26.62 13.07
N ASP A 35 -16.24 26.92 12.85
CA ASP A 35 -15.88 28.25 12.38
C ASP A 35 -15.18 28.12 11.03
N GLU A 36 -15.91 28.63 10.04
CA GLU A 36 -15.44 29.00 8.73
C GLU A 36 -14.14 29.81 8.84
N LEU A 37 -13.23 29.63 7.90
CA LEU A 37 -12.72 30.75 7.10
C LEU A 37 -11.90 30.19 5.93
N MET A 38 -12.42 30.46 4.74
CA MET A 38 -11.71 30.31 3.48
C MET A 38 -10.47 31.19 3.49
N GLU A 39 -9.29 30.61 3.41
CA GLU A 39 -8.09 31.37 3.06
C GLU A 39 -7.98 31.40 1.54
N SER A 40 -8.66 32.38 0.95
CA SER A 40 -8.37 32.81 -0.42
C SER A 40 -6.92 33.27 -0.46
N HIS A 41 -6.04 32.42 -1.01
CA HIS A 41 -4.74 32.90 -1.46
C HIS A 41 -5.01 33.94 -2.55
N GLU A 42 -4.67 35.19 -2.22
CA GLU A 42 -4.56 36.29 -3.16
C GLU A 42 -3.59 35.83 -4.27
N ASN A 43 -4.14 35.58 -5.46
CA ASN A 43 -3.33 35.62 -6.66
C ASN A 43 -3.02 37.09 -6.89
N ASP A 44 -1.89 37.52 -6.32
CA ASP A 44 -1.27 38.79 -6.65
C ASP A 44 -1.03 38.79 -8.17
N ASP A 45 -1.76 39.68 -8.84
CA ASP A 45 -1.61 40.00 -10.25
C ASP A 45 -0.16 40.46 -10.48
N VAL A 46 0.70 39.53 -10.89
CA VAL A 46 1.98 39.89 -11.50
C VAL A 46 1.65 40.48 -12.86
N ILE A 47 1.59 41.81 -12.89
CA ILE A 47 1.60 42.64 -14.09
C ILE A 47 2.87 42.28 -14.88
N ILE A 48 2.74 41.41 -15.88
CA ILE A 48 3.74 41.24 -16.92
C ILE A 48 3.44 42.27 -18.01
N GLU A 49 4.10 43.42 -17.96
CA GLU A 49 4.31 44.21 -19.18
C GLU A 49 5.49 43.63 -19.97
N PRO A 50 5.33 43.37 -21.29
CA PRO A 50 6.28 42.62 -22.10
C PRO A 50 7.31 43.52 -22.80
N ASP A 51 8.33 43.98 -22.07
CA ASP A 51 9.31 44.91 -22.62
C ASP A 51 10.76 44.47 -22.30
N GLY A 52 11.22 43.35 -22.87
CA GLY A 52 12.60 42.93 -22.61
C GLY A 52 13.14 41.71 -23.35
N LYS A 53 13.53 41.92 -24.61
CA LYS A 53 14.71 41.31 -25.29
C LYS A 53 14.83 39.77 -25.39
N PRO A 54 15.00 39.21 -26.61
CA PRO A 54 15.24 37.78 -26.79
C PRO A 54 16.68 37.43 -26.40
N GLY A 55 16.82 36.44 -25.51
CA GLY A 55 18.10 35.76 -25.27
C GLY A 55 18.43 35.58 -23.81
N ASP A 56 17.73 34.68 -23.14
CA ASP A 56 18.43 33.69 -22.32
C ASP A 56 17.60 32.41 -22.35
N LYS A 57 18.24 31.29 -22.71
CA LYS A 57 17.61 30.00 -22.50
C LYS A 57 17.71 29.78 -20.99
N ILE A 58 16.58 29.80 -20.31
CA ILE A 58 16.49 29.17 -19.01
C ILE A 58 16.61 27.68 -19.26
N ASP A 59 17.85 27.21 -19.35
CA ASP A 59 18.18 25.82 -19.15
C ASP A 59 17.96 25.58 -17.66
N GLU A 60 16.68 25.45 -17.28
CA GLU A 60 16.24 25.04 -15.96
C GLU A 60 16.69 23.59 -15.86
N ALA A 61 17.94 23.43 -15.44
CA ALA A 61 18.51 22.17 -15.07
C ALA A 61 17.69 21.69 -13.88
N ASP A 62 16.73 20.82 -14.19
CA ASP A 62 16.02 20.00 -13.24
C ASP A 62 17.08 19.28 -12.40
N GLU A 63 17.38 19.84 -11.23
CA GLU A 63 18.26 19.18 -10.27
C GLU A 63 17.51 17.95 -9.77
N ALA A 64 17.72 16.85 -10.49
CA ALA A 64 17.21 15.54 -10.15
C ALA A 64 17.51 15.28 -8.67
N GLN A 65 16.43 15.25 -7.88
CA GLN A 65 16.54 14.93 -6.46
C GLN A 65 17.15 13.52 -6.33
N PRO A 66 18.02 13.30 -5.34
CA PRO A 66 18.59 11.98 -5.13
C PRO A 66 17.46 10.97 -4.86
N THR A 67 17.38 9.93 -5.68
CA THR A 67 16.38 8.85 -5.52
C THR A 67 16.85 7.85 -4.47
N THR A 68 15.89 7.28 -3.74
CA THR A 68 16.13 6.28 -2.70
C THR A 68 16.17 4.86 -3.27
N TYR A 69 15.26 4.58 -4.18
CA TYR A 69 15.07 3.32 -4.87
C TYR A 69 15.73 3.37 -6.23
N LYS A 70 16.26 2.22 -6.64
CA LYS A 70 16.72 2.06 -8.02
C LYS A 70 15.54 1.92 -8.95
N ASP A 71 15.69 2.50 -10.13
CA ASP A 71 14.74 2.33 -11.21
C ASP A 71 14.77 0.89 -11.72
N GLY A 72 13.60 0.35 -12.02
CA GLY A 72 13.48 -0.99 -12.58
C GLY A 72 12.10 -1.61 -12.44
N SER A 73 12.01 -2.86 -12.89
CA SER A 73 10.85 -3.72 -12.67
C SER A 73 11.18 -4.76 -11.62
N TYR A 74 10.35 -4.83 -10.59
CA TYR A 74 10.51 -5.69 -9.42
C TYR A 74 9.35 -6.66 -9.33
N SER A 75 9.61 -7.85 -8.77
CA SER A 75 8.62 -8.90 -8.62
C SER A 75 8.76 -9.59 -7.27
N SER A 76 7.65 -9.77 -6.58
CA SER A 76 7.61 -10.53 -5.34
C SER A 76 6.27 -11.24 -5.18
N VAL A 77 6.26 -12.29 -4.37
CA VAL A 77 5.06 -13.03 -4.00
C VAL A 77 4.61 -12.55 -2.62
N GLY A 78 3.31 -12.29 -2.51
CA GLY A 78 2.62 -12.03 -1.26
C GLY A 78 1.75 -13.20 -0.86
N ASN A 79 1.65 -13.49 0.43
CA ASN A 79 0.97 -14.67 0.95
C ASN A 79 -0.19 -14.26 1.86
N TYR A 80 -1.24 -15.07 1.90
CA TYR A 80 -2.33 -14.88 2.86
C TYR A 80 -3.03 -16.21 3.16
N ASN A 81 -3.87 -16.21 4.20
CA ASN A 81 -4.70 -17.36 4.53
C ASN A 81 -6.17 -17.02 4.29
N SER A 82 -6.85 -17.85 3.50
CA SER A 82 -8.29 -17.80 3.29
C SER A 82 -8.98 -18.97 4.00
N PRO A 83 -10.31 -18.98 4.12
CA PRO A 83 -11.05 -20.18 4.55
C PRO A 83 -10.81 -21.41 3.66
N ALA A 84 -10.34 -21.22 2.42
CA ALA A 84 -9.99 -22.31 1.51
C ALA A 84 -8.55 -22.85 1.71
N GLY A 85 -7.73 -22.17 2.51
CA GLY A 85 -6.35 -22.54 2.80
C GLY A 85 -5.35 -21.40 2.54
N PRO A 86 -4.04 -21.69 2.53
CA PRO A 86 -3.00 -20.75 2.12
C PRO A 86 -3.17 -20.36 0.65
N GLU A 87 -2.97 -19.09 0.36
CA GLU A 87 -3.11 -18.49 -0.97
C GLU A 87 -1.96 -17.51 -1.22
N GLU A 88 -1.68 -17.22 -2.48
CA GLU A 88 -0.64 -16.29 -2.91
C GLU A 88 -1.09 -15.41 -4.08
N VAL A 89 -0.44 -14.26 -4.22
CA VAL A 89 -0.47 -13.41 -5.42
C VAL A 89 0.95 -12.97 -5.78
N THR A 90 1.26 -12.89 -7.07
CA THR A 90 2.52 -12.30 -7.52
C THR A 90 2.28 -10.83 -7.89
N VAL A 91 3.08 -9.94 -7.30
CA VAL A 91 3.04 -8.51 -7.56
C VAL A 91 4.24 -8.12 -8.40
N ASN A 92 4.00 -7.40 -9.48
CA ASN A 92 5.04 -6.78 -10.30
C ASN A 92 4.87 -5.26 -10.27
N LEU A 93 5.92 -4.54 -9.90
CA LEU A 93 5.95 -3.08 -9.90
C LEU A 93 7.04 -2.58 -10.83
N THR A 94 6.77 -1.48 -11.54
CA THR A 94 7.81 -0.69 -12.20
C THR A 94 8.00 0.60 -11.43
N VAL A 95 9.24 0.87 -11.04
CA VAL A 95 9.64 2.04 -10.25
C VAL A 95 10.56 2.90 -11.10
N ASN A 96 10.31 4.20 -11.13
CA ASN A 96 11.14 5.20 -11.77
C ASN A 96 11.11 6.46 -10.91
N GLU A 97 12.29 6.98 -10.54
CA GLU A 97 12.43 8.17 -9.70
C GLU A 97 11.64 8.05 -8.37
N ASP A 98 11.77 6.90 -7.70
CA ASP A 98 11.00 6.51 -6.50
C ASP A 98 9.48 6.37 -6.69
N ILE A 99 8.94 6.65 -7.88
CA ILE A 99 7.51 6.56 -8.19
C ILE A 99 7.16 5.23 -8.84
N VAL A 100 6.06 4.61 -8.40
CA VAL A 100 5.48 3.45 -9.06
C VAL A 100 4.77 3.92 -10.35
N THR A 101 5.26 3.47 -11.50
CA THR A 101 4.70 3.84 -12.82
C THR A 101 3.79 2.76 -13.40
N ALA A 102 3.91 1.52 -12.91
CA ALA A 102 3.03 0.43 -13.29
C ALA A 102 2.94 -0.62 -12.19
N VAL A 103 1.75 -1.19 -12.02
CA VAL A 103 1.48 -2.38 -11.20
C VAL A 103 0.82 -3.46 -12.04
N THR A 104 1.14 -4.72 -11.76
CA THR A 104 0.43 -5.88 -12.30
C THR A 104 0.34 -6.97 -11.23
N ILE A 105 -0.85 -7.54 -11.08
CA ILE A 105 -1.14 -8.64 -10.16
C ILE A 105 -1.37 -9.91 -10.97
N THR A 106 -0.65 -10.97 -10.65
CA THR A 106 -0.91 -12.31 -11.20
C THR A 106 -1.64 -13.14 -10.15
N THR A 107 -2.82 -13.61 -10.51
CA THR A 107 -3.64 -14.51 -9.69
C THR A 107 -3.20 -15.96 -9.90
N GLY A 108 -3.33 -16.79 -8.86
CA GLY A 108 -2.78 -18.15 -8.88
C GLY A 108 -3.56 -19.19 -8.07
N SER A 109 -4.69 -18.81 -7.46
CA SER A 109 -5.45 -19.71 -6.60
C SER A 109 -6.13 -20.85 -7.37
N ALA A 110 -6.22 -22.03 -6.75
CA ALA A 110 -7.03 -23.14 -7.22
C ALA A 110 -8.50 -23.07 -6.79
N ASN A 111 -8.88 -22.07 -5.98
CA ASN A 111 -10.23 -21.88 -5.49
C ASN A 111 -10.92 -20.72 -6.21
N ASP A 112 -12.08 -20.97 -6.84
CA ASP A 112 -12.80 -19.97 -7.64
C ASP A 112 -13.19 -18.69 -6.84
N VAL A 113 -13.48 -18.82 -5.55
CA VAL A 113 -13.83 -17.67 -4.70
C VAL A 113 -12.58 -16.82 -4.45
N SER A 114 -11.45 -17.45 -4.15
CA SER A 114 -10.16 -16.77 -4.01
C SER A 114 -9.78 -16.06 -5.32
N VAL A 115 -9.87 -16.74 -6.47
CA VAL A 115 -9.60 -16.14 -7.79
C VAL A 115 -10.44 -14.88 -8.00
N LYS A 116 -11.75 -14.95 -7.76
CA LYS A 116 -12.64 -13.79 -7.91
C LYS A 116 -12.20 -12.60 -7.06
N HIS A 117 -11.80 -12.83 -5.80
CA HIS A 117 -11.32 -11.76 -4.93
C HIS A 117 -9.95 -11.20 -5.36
N GLN A 118 -9.06 -12.06 -5.86
CA GLN A 118 -7.78 -11.62 -6.40
C GLN A 118 -7.96 -10.78 -7.67
N GLU A 119 -8.90 -11.15 -8.55
CA GLU A 119 -9.27 -10.38 -9.75
C GLU A 119 -9.87 -9.02 -9.36
N LEU A 120 -10.83 -8.99 -8.43
CA LEU A 120 -11.41 -7.73 -7.92
C LEU A 120 -10.35 -6.78 -7.38
N PHE A 121 -9.34 -7.31 -6.67
CA PHE A 121 -8.21 -6.52 -6.20
C PHE A 121 -7.35 -5.99 -7.36
N SER A 122 -6.98 -6.88 -8.30
CA SER A 122 -6.20 -6.54 -9.48
C SER A 122 -6.85 -5.43 -10.31
N ASP A 123 -8.18 -5.45 -10.44
CA ASP A 123 -8.93 -4.46 -11.20
C ASP A 123 -8.90 -3.06 -10.57
N GLY A 124 -8.69 -2.95 -9.25
CA GLY A 124 -8.74 -1.67 -8.52
C GLY A 124 -7.39 -1.12 -8.10
N ILE A 125 -6.36 -1.96 -7.93
CA ILE A 125 -5.12 -1.52 -7.27
C ILE A 125 -4.36 -0.45 -8.05
N ALA A 126 -4.41 -0.47 -9.37
CA ALA A 126 -3.68 0.47 -10.22
C ALA A 126 -4.06 1.94 -9.97
N SER A 127 -5.33 2.23 -9.66
CA SER A 127 -5.76 3.61 -9.37
C SER A 127 -5.25 4.15 -8.04
N LEU A 128 -4.75 3.27 -7.16
CA LEU A 128 -4.23 3.65 -5.85
C LEU A 128 -2.70 3.78 -5.82
N VAL A 129 -1.99 3.11 -6.72
CA VAL A 129 -0.53 3.00 -6.62
C VAL A 129 0.23 3.58 -7.82
N ASN A 130 -0.39 3.68 -8.99
CA ASN A 130 0.30 4.31 -10.12
C ASN A 130 0.42 5.83 -9.88
N GLY A 131 1.63 6.35 -10.02
CA GLY A 131 1.96 7.74 -9.72
C GLY A 131 2.24 8.02 -8.24
N VAL A 132 2.24 6.99 -7.38
CA VAL A 132 2.51 7.12 -5.95
C VAL A 132 3.97 6.76 -5.66
N ALA A 133 4.59 7.48 -4.72
CA ALA A 133 5.93 7.15 -4.26
C ALA A 133 5.93 5.77 -3.61
N LEU A 134 6.92 4.93 -3.95
CA LEU A 134 7.00 3.56 -3.45
C LEU A 134 6.98 3.53 -1.92
N ASP A 135 7.60 4.51 -1.26
CA ASP A 135 7.65 4.60 0.20
C ASP A 135 6.28 4.84 0.86
N GLU A 136 5.35 5.48 0.16
CA GLU A 136 4.00 5.78 0.69
C GLU A 136 3.05 4.57 0.63
N ILE A 137 3.46 3.48 -0.03
CA ILE A 137 2.66 2.26 -0.16
C ILE A 137 3.03 1.28 0.95
N ASP A 138 2.33 1.37 2.09
CA ASP A 138 2.50 0.47 3.24
C ASP A 138 1.22 -0.31 3.59
N ASN A 139 0.05 0.28 3.39
CA ASN A 139 -1.23 -0.37 3.66
C ASN A 139 -2.32 0.10 2.71
N VAL A 140 -2.59 -0.69 1.68
CA VAL A 140 -3.67 -0.36 0.72
C VAL A 140 -5.05 -0.80 1.22
N GLY A 141 -5.08 -1.66 2.24
CA GLY A 141 -6.32 -2.16 2.83
C GLY A 141 -7.18 -2.96 1.85
N ALA A 142 -8.50 -2.78 1.91
CA ALA A 142 -9.43 -3.48 1.04
C ALA A 142 -9.67 -2.73 -0.27
N VAL A 143 -9.39 -3.38 -1.39
CA VAL A 143 -9.69 -2.87 -2.74
C VAL A 143 -10.81 -3.70 -3.34
N ASN A 144 -11.90 -3.06 -3.77
CA ASN A 144 -13.10 -3.72 -4.29
C ASN A 144 -13.64 -4.85 -3.40
N GLY A 145 -13.49 -4.70 -2.08
CA GLY A 145 -13.92 -5.68 -1.08
C GLY A 145 -12.95 -6.85 -0.86
N SER A 146 -11.73 -6.81 -1.42
CA SER A 146 -10.70 -7.83 -1.25
C SER A 146 -9.61 -7.39 -0.27
N SER A 147 -9.85 -7.58 1.03
CA SER A 147 -8.89 -7.19 2.09
C SER A 147 -7.71 -8.15 2.24
N LEU A 148 -7.95 -9.46 2.10
CA LEU A 148 -6.89 -10.46 2.26
C LEU A 148 -5.86 -10.38 1.13
N THR A 149 -6.29 -10.11 -0.09
CA THR A 149 -5.34 -9.86 -1.20
C THR A 149 -4.57 -8.56 -0.98
N GLY A 150 -5.19 -7.54 -0.36
CA GLY A 150 -4.48 -6.33 0.07
C GLY A 150 -3.35 -6.61 1.04
N ALA A 151 -3.59 -7.44 2.05
CA ALA A 151 -2.53 -7.84 3.00
C ALA A 151 -1.35 -8.56 2.31
N ALA A 152 -1.64 -9.44 1.34
CA ALA A 152 -0.60 -10.08 0.54
C ALA A 152 0.14 -9.09 -0.37
N PHE A 153 -0.57 -8.12 -0.96
CA PHE A 153 0.05 -7.06 -1.74
C PHE A 153 1.01 -6.23 -0.89
N ASP A 154 0.61 -5.81 0.32
CA ASP A 154 1.45 -5.06 1.26
C ASP A 154 2.72 -5.86 1.62
N GLU A 155 2.61 -7.17 1.87
CA GLU A 155 3.76 -8.07 2.09
C GLU A 155 4.72 -8.07 0.88
N ALA A 156 4.17 -8.19 -0.33
CA ALA A 156 4.97 -8.20 -1.55
C ALA A 156 5.65 -6.86 -1.80
N VAL A 157 4.98 -5.73 -1.53
CA VAL A 157 5.54 -4.38 -1.65
C VAL A 157 6.71 -4.19 -0.68
N ALA A 158 6.59 -4.62 0.57
CA ALA A 158 7.69 -4.55 1.54
C ALA A 158 8.93 -5.32 1.06
N ALA A 159 8.74 -6.49 0.44
CA ALA A 159 9.83 -7.25 -0.18
C ALA A 159 10.42 -6.51 -1.40
N ILE A 160 9.58 -5.90 -2.24
CA ILE A 160 10.03 -5.10 -3.39
C ILE A 160 10.84 -3.87 -2.94
N LYS A 161 10.41 -3.14 -1.90
CA LYS A 161 11.18 -2.04 -1.30
C LYS A 161 12.60 -2.50 -0.97
N THR A 162 12.73 -3.67 -0.35
CA THR A 162 14.04 -4.26 -0.02
C THR A 162 14.85 -4.60 -1.28
N GLN A 163 14.21 -5.14 -2.33
CA GLN A 163 14.88 -5.44 -3.60
C GLN A 163 15.40 -4.16 -4.29
N ALA A 164 14.60 -3.09 -4.26
CA ALA A 164 14.90 -1.84 -4.97
C ALA A 164 15.99 -0.99 -4.30
N LEU A 165 16.37 -1.29 -3.06
CA LEU A 165 17.51 -0.65 -2.37
C LEU A 165 18.88 -1.19 -2.82
N ASN A 166 18.93 -2.35 -3.50
CA ASN A 166 20.17 -3.10 -3.75
C ASN A 166 20.73 -2.95 -5.16
#